data_AF-A0A2V8IHA0-F1
#
_entry.id   AF-A0A2V8IHA0-F1
#
_cell.length_a   1.000
_cell.length_b   1.000
_cell.length_c   1.000
_cell.angle_alpha   90.00
_cell.angle_beta   90.00
_cell.angle_gamma   90.00
#
_symmetry.space_group_name_H-M   'P 1'
#
loop_
_entity.id
_entity.type
_entity.pdbx_description
1 polymer ?
#
loop_
_entity_poly.entity_id
_entity_poly.type
_entity_poly.pdbx_seq_one_letter_code
_entity_poly.pdbx_strand_id
1 'polypeptide(L)'
;MKSQFRGFLFEAKHLTGLLVAAATVGVLLYMEVAAVGQSTGSALPPTPKAPGDNPTTPAKVALGRLLFWDPLLSGPQDVACASCHHPQNGYAEDRDLSLGVTAIGLGSKRRQAPGSSIPIVKRNSPTVVNIAFSGSDESGRYDPATAPMFWDLRVKSLESQALEPLKAHEEMRGDTYKEDEAVASVVAKLQANAEYRSLFAGAFGGAQPVNAENLGSAIAAFERTLLANNSPFDRYMRGDRSAMTEEQVSGMQRFERVGCI
;
A
#
# COMPACT_ATOMS: atom_id res chain seq x y z
N MET A 1 -81.91 -13.29 -37.16
CA MET A 1 -81.19 -12.84 -35.95
C MET A 1 -80.80 -14.05 -35.11
N LYS A 2 -79.49 -14.33 -34.95
CA LYS A 2 -78.82 -15.26 -33.98
C LYS A 2 -77.63 -16.09 -34.52
N SER A 3 -77.18 -15.91 -35.77
CA SER A 3 -76.10 -16.76 -36.33
C SER A 3 -74.82 -16.04 -36.80
N GLN A 4 -74.71 -14.71 -36.73
CA GLN A 4 -73.52 -13.98 -37.23
C GLN A 4 -72.63 -13.32 -36.16
N PHE A 5 -72.93 -13.47 -34.87
CA PHE A 5 -72.15 -12.81 -33.80
C PHE A 5 -71.05 -13.69 -33.16
N ARG A 6 -70.89 -14.94 -33.60
CA ARG A 6 -69.91 -15.88 -33.02
C ARG A 6 -68.56 -15.94 -33.74
N GLY A 7 -68.46 -15.45 -34.99
CA GLY A 7 -67.21 -15.45 -35.76
C GLY A 7 -66.23 -14.34 -35.37
N PHE A 8 -66.74 -13.15 -35.04
CA PHE A 8 -65.90 -11.97 -34.75
C PHE A 8 -65.17 -12.02 -33.39
N LEU A 9 -65.65 -12.85 -32.46
CA LEU A 9 -65.06 -12.98 -31.11
C LEU A 9 -63.93 -14.02 -31.03
N PHE A 10 -63.68 -14.79 -32.10
CA PHE A 10 -62.61 -15.79 -32.13
C PHE A 10 -61.30 -15.26 -32.71
N GLU A 11 -61.33 -14.37 -33.72
CA GLU A 11 -60.09 -13.78 -34.27
C GLU A 11 -59.45 -12.73 -33.35
N ALA A 12 -60.26 -11.95 -32.62
CA ALA A 12 -59.74 -10.91 -31.73
C ALA A 12 -58.98 -11.47 -30.50
N LYS A 13 -59.25 -12.72 -30.10
CA LYS A 13 -58.61 -13.37 -28.94
C LYS A 13 -57.21 -13.92 -29.26
N HIS A 14 -56.93 -14.25 -30.52
CA HIS A 14 -55.61 -14.75 -30.92
C HIS A 14 -54.62 -13.60 -31.21
N LEU A 15 -55.10 -12.43 -31.65
CA LEU A 15 -54.24 -11.28 -31.91
C LEU A 15 -53.79 -10.56 -30.62
N THR A 16 -54.63 -10.52 -29.59
CA THR A 16 -54.24 -9.98 -28.26
C THR A 16 -53.28 -10.91 -27.51
N GLY A 17 -53.41 -12.23 -27.68
CA GLY A 17 -52.48 -13.21 -27.08
C GLY A 17 -51.05 -13.10 -27.64
N LEU A 18 -50.90 -12.87 -28.94
CA LEU A 18 -49.57 -12.76 -29.58
C LEU A 18 -48.85 -11.45 -29.23
N LEU A 19 -49.57 -10.33 -29.12
CA LEU A 19 -49.00 -9.03 -28.75
C LEU A 19 -48.58 -8.97 -27.28
N VAL A 20 -49.32 -9.63 -26.38
CA VAL A 20 -48.95 -9.72 -24.96
C VAL A 20 -47.76 -10.66 -24.76
N ALA A 21 -47.66 -11.77 -25.50
CA ALA A 21 -46.53 -12.69 -25.43
C ALA A 21 -45.21 -12.09 -25.98
N ALA A 22 -45.27 -11.29 -27.04
CA ALA A 22 -44.08 -10.61 -27.57
C ALA A 22 -43.59 -9.47 -26.65
N ALA A 23 -44.51 -8.76 -25.97
CA ALA A 23 -44.16 -7.73 -25.01
C ALA A 23 -43.58 -8.32 -23.71
N THR A 24 -44.07 -9.47 -23.23
CA THR A 24 -43.50 -10.14 -22.04
C THR A 24 -42.15 -10.78 -22.31
N VAL A 25 -41.93 -11.37 -23.50
CA VAL A 25 -40.61 -11.90 -23.89
C VAL A 25 -39.59 -10.78 -24.14
N GLY A 26 -40.01 -9.64 -24.71
CA GLY A 26 -39.15 -8.47 -24.87
C GLY A 26 -38.77 -7.79 -23.55
N VAL A 27 -39.66 -7.77 -22.56
CA VAL A 27 -39.38 -7.26 -21.20
C VAL A 27 -38.53 -8.24 -20.39
N LEU A 28 -38.72 -9.55 -20.57
CA LEU A 28 -37.87 -10.57 -19.92
C LEU A 28 -36.45 -10.62 -20.49
N LEU A 29 -36.25 -10.35 -21.79
CA LEU A 29 -34.92 -10.25 -22.39
C LEU A 29 -34.16 -8.96 -22.05
N TYR A 30 -34.83 -7.92 -21.55
CA TYR A 30 -34.19 -6.67 -21.13
C TYR A 30 -33.78 -6.64 -19.65
N MET A 31 -34.23 -7.59 -18.84
CA MET A 31 -33.91 -7.63 -17.40
C MET A 31 -32.75 -8.55 -17.01
N GLU A 32 -32.21 -9.36 -17.92
CA GLU A 32 -31.06 -10.23 -17.60
C GLU A 32 -29.68 -9.59 -17.87
N VAL A 33 -29.62 -8.37 -18.42
CA VAL A 33 -28.35 -7.64 -18.62
C VAL A 33 -28.09 -6.64 -17.49
N ALA A 34 -28.17 -7.07 -16.24
CA ALA A 34 -27.72 -6.24 -15.10
C ALA A 34 -27.50 -7.05 -13.81
N ALA A 35 -26.82 -8.19 -13.90
CA ALA A 35 -26.19 -8.80 -12.73
C ALA A 35 -24.77 -9.24 -13.08
N VAL A 36 -24.00 -8.33 -13.69
CA VAL A 36 -22.55 -8.34 -13.46
C VAL A 36 -22.43 -8.06 -11.98
N GLY A 37 -22.21 -9.12 -11.18
CA GLY A 37 -21.94 -9.00 -9.76
C GLY A 37 -20.93 -7.88 -9.57
N GLN A 38 -21.30 -6.88 -8.76
CA GLN A 38 -20.32 -5.89 -8.36
C GLN A 38 -19.25 -6.65 -7.61
N SER A 39 -18.07 -6.74 -8.23
CA SER A 39 -16.85 -7.18 -7.58
C SER A 39 -16.74 -6.46 -6.23
N THR A 40 -16.45 -7.22 -5.17
CA THR A 40 -16.30 -6.68 -3.81
C THR A 40 -15.00 -5.88 -3.63
N GLY A 41 -14.12 -5.89 -4.65
CA GLY A 41 -12.93 -5.05 -4.68
C GLY A 41 -13.24 -3.57 -4.95
N SER A 42 -12.37 -2.68 -4.50
CA SER A 42 -12.37 -1.26 -4.88
C SER A 42 -10.98 -0.86 -5.39
N ALA A 43 -10.94 0.10 -6.31
CA ALA A 43 -9.68 0.78 -6.64
C ALA A 43 -9.09 1.44 -5.38
N LEU A 44 -7.76 1.52 -5.32
CA LEU A 44 -7.12 2.30 -4.26
C LEU A 44 -7.50 3.79 -4.41
N PRO A 45 -7.70 4.50 -3.27
CA PRO A 45 -7.88 5.95 -3.29
C PRO A 45 -6.68 6.65 -3.95
N PRO A 46 -6.89 7.82 -4.60
CA PRO A 46 -5.81 8.57 -5.22
C PRO A 46 -4.78 9.09 -4.21
N THR A 47 -5.21 9.30 -2.96
CA THR A 47 -4.37 9.82 -1.86
C THR A 47 -4.68 9.07 -0.56
N PRO A 48 -3.67 8.63 0.21
CA PRO A 48 -3.88 8.04 1.52
C PRO A 48 -4.24 9.09 2.57
N LYS A 49 -4.92 8.66 3.63
CA LYS A 49 -5.08 9.42 4.87
C LYS A 49 -3.75 9.50 5.62
N ALA A 50 -3.51 10.62 6.28
CA ALA A 50 -2.44 10.80 7.25
C ALA A 50 -3.03 10.87 8.68
N PRO A 51 -2.29 10.44 9.72
CA PRO A 51 -2.65 10.69 11.11
C PRO A 51 -2.82 12.20 11.38
N GLY A 52 -3.71 12.56 12.30
CA GLY A 52 -4.01 13.96 12.61
C GLY A 52 -2.82 14.73 13.23
N ASP A 53 -1.99 14.03 13.99
CA ASP A 53 -0.74 14.51 14.59
C ASP A 53 0.43 14.55 13.60
N ASN A 54 0.38 13.76 12.51
CA ASN A 54 1.37 13.77 11.44
C ASN A 54 0.77 13.98 10.04
N PRO A 55 0.21 15.16 9.73
CA PRO A 55 -0.22 15.49 8.38
C PRO A 55 0.97 15.49 7.42
N THR A 56 0.79 14.91 6.24
CA THR A 56 1.80 14.90 5.17
C THR A 56 1.96 16.29 4.58
N THR A 57 3.16 16.86 4.68
CA THR A 57 3.52 18.15 4.05
C THR A 57 4.70 17.98 3.10
N PRO A 58 4.87 18.86 2.08
CA PRO A 58 6.02 18.78 1.18
C PRO A 58 7.38 18.82 1.91
N ALA A 59 7.50 19.60 2.98
CA ALA A 59 8.73 19.69 3.77
C ALA A 59 9.03 18.37 4.51
N LYS A 60 8.03 17.74 5.13
CA LYS A 60 8.18 16.42 5.78
C LYS A 60 8.52 15.33 4.77
N VAL A 61 7.87 15.34 3.59
CA VAL A 61 8.16 14.39 2.51
C VAL A 61 9.61 14.54 2.01
N ALA A 62 10.07 15.77 1.80
CA ALA A 62 11.44 16.03 1.34
C ALA A 62 12.47 15.55 2.37
N LEU A 63 12.28 15.87 3.65
CA LEU A 63 13.13 15.38 4.73
C LEU A 63 13.09 13.86 4.86
N GLY A 64 11.90 13.25 4.86
CA GLY A 64 11.72 11.80 4.91
C GLY A 64 12.42 11.07 3.76
N ARG A 65 12.34 11.64 2.55
CA ARG A 65 13.04 11.11 1.38
C ARG A 65 14.56 11.14 1.58
N LEU A 66 15.13 12.20 2.15
CA LEU A 66 16.57 12.25 2.42
C LEU A 66 16.94 11.16 3.44
N LEU A 67 16.22 11.10 4.56
CA LEU A 67 16.42 10.13 5.64
C LEU A 67 16.33 8.68 5.15
N PHE A 68 15.37 8.36 4.27
CA PHE A 68 15.18 7.02 3.71
C PHE A 68 16.41 6.49 2.95
N TRP A 69 17.22 7.39 2.40
CA TRP A 69 18.43 7.07 1.63
C TRP A 69 19.72 7.30 2.39
N ASP A 70 19.67 7.84 3.60
CA ASP A 70 20.86 8.26 4.32
C ASP A 70 21.36 7.16 5.28
N PRO A 71 22.56 6.59 5.02
CA PRO A 71 23.14 5.61 5.93
C PRO A 71 23.51 6.20 7.29
N LEU A 72 23.53 7.53 7.46
CA LEU A 72 23.70 8.17 8.78
C LEU A 72 22.77 7.59 9.85
N LEU A 73 21.62 7.03 9.46
CA LEU A 73 20.68 6.39 10.38
C LEU A 73 21.14 5.05 10.93
N SER A 74 22.01 4.29 10.26
CA SER A 74 22.54 3.02 10.81
C SER A 74 23.70 3.26 11.78
N GLY A 75 23.92 2.34 12.71
CA GLY A 75 25.00 2.39 13.70
C GLY A 75 26.37 2.57 13.02
N PRO A 76 26.79 1.63 12.15
CA PRO A 76 28.05 1.73 11.39
C PRO A 76 28.03 2.72 10.22
N GLN A 77 26.88 3.31 9.91
CA GLN A 77 26.67 4.24 8.79
C GLN A 77 26.93 3.65 7.39
N ASP A 78 26.43 2.44 7.17
CA ASP A 78 26.57 1.66 5.92
C ASP A 78 25.25 1.12 5.34
N VAL A 79 24.12 1.41 6.00
CA VAL A 79 22.78 0.93 5.63
C VAL A 79 21.75 2.03 5.77
N ALA A 80 20.87 2.15 4.78
CA ALA A 80 19.69 3.01 4.82
C ALA A 80 18.42 2.17 4.57
N CYS A 81 17.24 2.76 4.74
CA CYS A 81 15.96 2.10 4.41
C CYS A 81 15.97 1.60 2.96
N ALA A 82 16.50 2.42 2.04
CA ALA A 82 16.66 2.10 0.62
C ALA A 82 17.60 0.91 0.32
N SER A 83 18.42 0.46 1.27
CA SER A 83 19.28 -0.72 1.07
C SER A 83 18.46 -2.00 0.90
N CYS A 84 17.36 -2.12 1.65
CA CYS A 84 16.44 -3.26 1.58
C CYS A 84 15.15 -2.92 0.81
N HIS A 85 14.74 -1.65 0.79
CA HIS A 85 13.52 -1.17 0.12
C HIS A 85 13.84 -0.32 -1.11
N HIS A 86 14.59 -0.89 -2.05
CA HIS A 86 15.12 -0.15 -3.20
C HIS A 86 14.06 0.00 -4.32
N PRO A 87 13.89 1.18 -4.95
CA PRO A 87 12.86 1.41 -5.97
C PRO A 87 12.99 0.52 -7.21
N GLN A 88 14.21 0.11 -7.60
CA GLN A 88 14.41 -0.81 -8.73
C GLN A 88 13.77 -2.19 -8.52
N ASN A 89 13.51 -2.54 -7.25
CA ASN A 89 12.89 -3.80 -6.85
C ASN A 89 11.45 -3.55 -6.32
N GLY A 90 10.79 -2.49 -6.78
CA GLY A 90 9.45 -2.12 -6.31
C GLY A 90 9.43 -1.75 -4.83
N TYR A 91 10.50 -1.14 -4.31
CA TYR A 91 10.69 -0.85 -2.89
C TYR A 91 10.64 -2.08 -1.97
N ALA A 92 10.93 -3.25 -2.51
CA ALA A 92 11.24 -4.47 -1.80
C ALA A 92 12.69 -4.87 -2.11
N GLU A 93 13.01 -6.15 -1.89
CA GLU A 93 14.32 -6.71 -2.21
C GLU A 93 14.21 -7.91 -3.17
N ASP A 94 15.25 -8.11 -3.97
CA ASP A 94 15.37 -9.19 -4.94
C ASP A 94 15.93 -10.50 -4.34
N ARG A 95 15.67 -10.73 -3.04
CA ARG A 95 16.16 -11.89 -2.29
C ARG A 95 15.18 -12.35 -1.22
N ASP A 96 15.39 -13.59 -0.80
CA ASP A 96 14.57 -14.22 0.24
C ASP A 96 14.68 -13.48 1.58
N LEU A 97 15.92 -13.23 2.04
CA LEU A 97 16.22 -12.62 3.35
C LEU A 97 17.23 -11.48 3.21
N SER A 98 16.96 -10.38 3.91
CA SER A 98 17.74 -9.15 3.80
C SER A 98 19.08 -9.18 4.51
N LEU A 99 20.01 -8.38 3.99
CA LEU A 99 21.35 -8.19 4.54
C LEU A 99 21.48 -6.76 5.06
N GLY A 100 21.45 -6.58 6.38
CA GLY A 100 21.60 -5.27 7.01
C GLY A 100 23.05 -4.83 7.12
N VAL A 101 23.40 -4.24 8.26
CA VAL A 101 24.73 -3.64 8.51
C VAL A 101 25.86 -4.61 8.22
N THR A 102 27.03 -4.05 7.90
CA THR A 102 28.26 -4.72 7.47
C THR A 102 28.21 -5.39 6.10
N ALA A 103 27.04 -5.51 5.46
CA ALA A 103 26.98 -6.01 4.09
C ALA A 103 27.47 -4.95 3.08
N ILE A 104 28.10 -5.43 2.01
CA ILE A 104 28.73 -4.60 0.98
C ILE A 104 27.99 -4.73 -0.35
N GLY A 105 27.93 -3.63 -1.09
CA GLY A 105 27.15 -3.55 -2.34
C GLY A 105 25.68 -3.20 -2.13
N LEU A 106 24.93 -3.14 -3.22
CA LEU A 106 23.50 -2.80 -3.27
C LEU A 106 22.77 -3.69 -4.29
N GLY A 107 21.44 -3.83 -4.12
CA GLY A 107 20.61 -4.69 -4.97
C GLY A 107 21.17 -6.11 -5.07
N SER A 108 21.03 -6.77 -6.21
CA SER A 108 21.56 -8.12 -6.49
C SER A 108 23.06 -8.32 -6.22
N LYS A 109 23.85 -7.24 -6.11
CA LYS A 109 25.29 -7.30 -5.80
C LYS A 109 25.58 -7.22 -4.30
N ARG A 110 24.58 -6.95 -3.47
CA ARG A 110 24.73 -6.85 -2.01
C ARG A 110 25.00 -8.24 -1.43
N ARG A 111 26.07 -8.34 -0.66
CA ARG A 111 26.53 -9.60 -0.05
C ARG A 111 27.10 -9.34 1.34
N GLN A 112 27.05 -10.34 2.20
CA GLN A 112 27.67 -10.26 3.52
C GLN A 112 29.19 -10.01 3.36
N ALA A 113 29.73 -9.05 4.10
CA ALA A 113 31.16 -8.82 4.07
C ALA A 113 31.91 -10.01 4.69
N PRO A 114 33.09 -10.38 4.16
CA PRO A 114 33.94 -11.37 4.79
C PRO A 114 34.23 -11.00 6.25
N GLY A 115 34.02 -11.95 7.17
CA GLY A 115 34.27 -11.74 8.61
C GLY A 115 33.16 -11.00 9.37
N SER A 116 32.05 -10.65 8.72
CA SER A 116 30.87 -10.13 9.44
C SER A 116 30.31 -11.17 10.41
N SER A 117 30.09 -10.75 11.67
CA SER A 117 29.40 -11.52 12.71
C SER A 117 27.90 -11.23 12.79
N ILE A 118 27.39 -10.32 11.95
CA ILE A 118 25.99 -9.89 11.99
C ILE A 118 25.11 -10.98 11.35
N PRO A 119 24.05 -11.45 12.01
CA PRO A 119 23.14 -12.42 11.42
C PRO A 119 22.32 -11.82 10.27
N ILE A 120 21.86 -12.67 9.36
CA ILE A 120 20.92 -12.31 8.29
C ILE A 120 19.54 -11.99 8.90
N VAL A 121 18.79 -11.08 8.28
CA VAL A 121 17.43 -10.74 8.72
C VAL A 121 16.50 -11.96 8.62
N LYS A 122 15.61 -12.12 9.59
CA LYS A 122 14.82 -13.35 9.80
C LYS A 122 13.61 -13.50 8.87
N ARG A 123 13.25 -12.45 8.13
CA ARG A 123 12.10 -12.42 7.22
C ARG A 123 12.44 -11.63 5.96
N ASN A 124 11.69 -11.88 4.91
CA ASN A 124 11.73 -11.08 3.70
C ASN A 124 11.29 -9.63 3.99
N SER A 125 11.98 -8.65 3.41
CA SER A 125 11.57 -7.25 3.41
C SER A 125 10.41 -7.02 2.42
N PRO A 126 9.18 -6.76 2.92
CA PRO A 126 8.05 -6.49 2.04
C PRO A 126 8.23 -5.16 1.30
N THR A 127 7.45 -4.92 0.25
CA THR A 127 7.41 -3.61 -0.40
C THR A 127 6.87 -2.54 0.56
N VAL A 128 7.41 -1.32 0.49
CA VAL A 128 6.78 -0.13 1.10
C VAL A 128 5.86 0.62 0.13
N VAL A 129 5.72 0.17 -1.12
CA VAL A 129 4.70 0.70 -2.03
C VAL A 129 3.32 0.42 -1.44
N ASN A 130 2.45 1.44 -1.44
CA ASN A 130 1.10 1.41 -0.91
C ASN A 130 1.00 1.09 0.61
N ILE A 131 2.12 1.10 1.37
CA ILE A 131 2.11 0.78 2.80
C ILE A 131 1.20 1.69 3.62
N ALA A 132 0.95 2.90 3.13
CA ALA A 132 0.02 3.88 3.71
C ALA A 132 -1.44 3.41 3.76
N PHE A 133 -1.79 2.33 3.06
CA PHE A 133 -3.11 1.70 3.08
C PHE A 133 -3.15 0.43 3.93
N SER A 134 -2.08 0.09 4.66
CA SER A 134 -2.06 -1.10 5.52
C SER A 134 -3.24 -1.10 6.50
N GLY A 135 -3.89 -2.27 6.64
CA GLY A 135 -5.08 -2.44 7.48
C GLY A 135 -6.39 -1.95 6.86
N SER A 136 -6.43 -1.65 5.56
CA SER A 136 -7.69 -1.36 4.85
C SER A 136 -8.61 -2.58 4.79
N ASP A 137 -9.87 -2.37 5.17
CA ASP A 137 -10.94 -3.32 4.91
C ASP A 137 -11.44 -3.24 3.44
N GLU A 138 -12.35 -4.15 3.06
CA GLU A 138 -12.93 -4.20 1.70
C GLU A 138 -13.66 -2.91 1.30
N SER A 139 -14.15 -2.15 2.28
CA SER A 139 -14.78 -0.84 2.06
C SER A 139 -13.77 0.31 1.95
N GLY A 140 -12.47 0.01 2.00
CA GLY A 140 -11.38 0.99 1.97
C GLY A 140 -11.24 1.78 3.27
N ARG A 141 -11.84 1.33 4.37
CA ARG A 141 -11.69 1.98 5.69
C ARG A 141 -10.46 1.43 6.39
N TYR A 142 -9.68 2.35 6.92
CA TYR A 142 -8.52 2.10 7.77
C TYR A 142 -8.25 3.33 8.63
N ASP A 143 -7.43 3.13 9.66
CA ASP A 143 -6.91 4.18 10.51
C ASP A 143 -5.37 4.19 10.43
N PRO A 144 -4.74 5.24 9.85
CA PRO A 144 -3.29 5.28 9.71
C PRO A 144 -2.55 5.35 11.06
N ALA A 145 -3.20 5.80 12.14
CA ALA A 145 -2.59 5.85 13.47
C ALA A 145 -2.49 4.48 14.14
N THR A 146 -3.30 3.51 13.69
CA THR A 146 -3.33 2.15 14.25
C THR A 146 -3.08 1.05 13.20
N ALA A 147 -2.74 1.45 11.97
CA ALA A 147 -2.44 0.55 10.86
C ALA A 147 -1.38 -0.48 11.25
N PRO A 148 -1.63 -1.79 11.02
CA PRO A 148 -0.73 -2.85 11.45
C PRO A 148 0.51 -2.91 10.56
N MET A 149 1.66 -3.18 11.17
CA MET A 149 2.96 -3.15 10.51
C MET A 149 3.77 -4.40 10.81
N PHE A 150 4.66 -4.76 9.87
CA PHE A 150 5.39 -6.04 9.80
C PHE A 150 4.50 -7.26 9.52
N TRP A 151 5.14 -8.36 9.15
CA TRP A 151 4.49 -9.66 8.90
C TRP A 151 3.66 -10.20 10.08
N ASP A 152 4.05 -9.90 11.31
CA ASP A 152 3.37 -10.36 12.54
C ASP A 152 2.50 -9.27 13.18
N LEU A 153 2.30 -8.14 12.48
CA LEU A 153 1.46 -7.03 12.92
C LEU A 153 1.87 -6.44 14.29
N ARG A 154 3.10 -6.68 14.75
CA ARG A 154 3.54 -6.38 16.12
C ARG A 154 3.66 -4.89 16.42
N VAL A 155 3.74 -4.05 15.38
CA VAL A 155 3.80 -2.60 15.50
C VAL A 155 2.57 -1.99 14.85
N LYS A 156 2.11 -0.87 15.42
CA LYS A 156 1.04 -0.04 14.87
C LYS A 156 1.60 1.29 14.42
N SER A 157 1.04 1.85 13.36
CA SER A 157 1.47 3.08 12.67
C SER A 157 2.78 2.93 11.90
N LEU A 158 2.85 3.64 10.78
CA LEU A 158 4.05 3.71 9.94
C LEU A 158 5.17 4.48 10.64
N GLU A 159 4.80 5.51 11.40
CA GLU A 159 5.71 6.32 12.24
C GLU A 159 6.50 5.47 13.23
N SER A 160 5.83 4.55 13.92
CA SER A 160 6.50 3.67 14.88
C SER A 160 7.30 2.58 14.19
N GLN A 161 6.79 2.04 13.07
CA GLN A 161 7.49 1.04 12.28
C GLN A 161 8.84 1.57 11.78
N ALA A 162 8.90 2.82 11.32
CA ALA A 162 10.11 3.44 10.76
C ALA A 162 11.28 3.52 11.78
N LEU A 163 11.00 3.45 13.08
CA LEU A 163 12.03 3.51 14.13
C LEU A 163 12.56 2.13 14.54
N GLU A 164 11.84 1.05 14.26
CA GLU A 164 12.25 -0.30 14.68
C GLU A 164 13.49 -0.85 13.96
N PRO A 165 13.68 -0.65 12.63
CA PRO A 165 14.92 -1.04 11.95
C PRO A 165 16.19 -0.45 12.57
N LEU A 166 16.09 0.77 13.13
CA LEU A 166 17.18 1.46 13.82
C LEU A 166 17.65 0.71 15.07
N LYS A 167 16.76 -0.09 15.68
CA LYS A 167 17.01 -0.88 16.90
C LYS A 167 17.45 -2.31 16.58
N ALA A 168 17.03 -2.87 15.46
CA ALA A 168 17.31 -4.26 15.11
C ALA A 168 18.81 -4.50 14.84
N HIS A 169 19.36 -5.55 15.45
CA HIS A 169 20.79 -5.90 15.38
C HIS A 169 21.21 -6.23 13.94
N GLU A 170 20.41 -7.06 13.29
CA GLU A 170 20.59 -7.56 11.92
C GLU A 170 20.26 -6.54 10.82
N GLU A 171 19.58 -5.42 11.15
CA GLU A 171 19.12 -4.43 10.16
C GLU A 171 20.01 -3.19 10.14
N MET A 172 19.80 -2.23 11.05
CA MET A 172 20.53 -0.95 11.04
C MET A 172 21.38 -0.72 12.30
N ARG A 173 21.19 -1.43 13.41
CA ARG A 173 21.94 -1.16 14.66
C ARG A 173 23.34 -1.75 14.65
N GLY A 174 23.45 -3.03 14.30
CA GLY A 174 24.68 -3.81 14.53
C GLY A 174 25.12 -3.81 15.99
N ASP A 175 26.43 -3.90 16.19
CA ASP A 175 27.07 -3.89 17.52
C ASP A 175 27.40 -2.47 18.01
N THR A 176 26.95 -1.40 17.32
CA THR A 176 27.41 -0.03 17.60
C THR A 176 26.91 0.51 18.93
N TYR A 177 25.66 0.23 19.29
CA TYR A 177 25.01 0.70 20.53
C TYR A 177 24.10 -0.39 21.10
N LYS A 178 23.67 -0.25 22.36
CA LYS A 178 22.60 -1.09 22.92
C LYS A 178 21.27 -0.79 22.23
N GLU A 179 20.36 -1.75 22.27
CA GLU A 179 19.06 -1.65 21.59
C GLU A 179 18.19 -0.50 22.12
N ASP A 180 18.14 -0.32 23.43
CA ASP A 180 17.39 0.73 24.12
C ASP A 180 17.97 2.14 23.90
N GLU A 181 19.25 2.23 23.54
CA GLU A 181 19.95 3.48 23.22
C GLU A 181 19.89 3.84 21.73
N ALA A 182 19.50 2.91 20.85
CA ALA A 182 19.74 3.00 19.42
C ALA A 182 19.09 4.24 18.77
N VAL A 183 17.80 4.47 19.02
CA VAL A 183 17.07 5.62 18.44
C VAL A 183 17.63 6.94 18.98
N ALA A 184 17.97 7.00 20.27
CA ALA A 184 18.56 8.20 20.88
C ALA A 184 19.93 8.52 20.26
N SER A 185 20.75 7.49 20.00
CA SER A 185 22.03 7.63 19.31
C SER A 185 21.87 8.13 17.87
N VAL A 186 20.84 7.68 17.15
CA VAL A 186 20.52 8.19 15.80
C VAL A 186 20.08 9.65 15.86
N VAL A 187 19.19 10.01 16.79
CA VAL A 187 18.76 11.40 16.99
C VAL A 187 19.96 12.29 17.33
N ALA A 188 20.89 11.84 18.17
CA ALA A 188 22.09 12.60 18.50
C ALA A 188 22.98 12.86 17.27
N LYS A 189 23.14 11.87 16.36
CA LYS A 189 23.83 12.07 15.07
C LYS A 189 23.14 13.14 14.22
N LEU A 190 21.81 13.09 14.12
CA LEU A 190 21.03 14.09 13.38
C LEU A 190 21.13 15.49 14.02
N GLN A 191 21.13 15.57 15.35
CA GLN A 191 21.30 16.82 16.09
C GLN A 191 22.69 17.41 15.89
N ALA A 192 23.73 16.59 15.74
CA ALA A 192 25.09 17.05 15.45
C ALA A 192 25.23 17.60 14.02
N ASN A 193 24.41 17.13 13.07
CA ASN A 193 24.44 17.56 11.67
C ASN A 193 23.67 18.89 11.46
N ALA A 194 24.38 19.94 11.01
CA ALA A 194 23.80 21.27 10.81
C ALA A 194 22.70 21.34 9.74
N GLU A 195 22.84 20.56 8.68
CA GLU A 195 21.86 20.50 7.59
C GLU A 195 20.57 19.82 8.07
N TYR A 196 20.68 18.70 8.78
CA TYR A 196 19.51 18.05 9.38
C TYR A 196 18.80 18.94 10.39
N ARG A 197 19.53 19.66 11.25
CA ARG A 197 18.89 20.64 12.15
C ARG A 197 18.04 21.66 11.38
N SER A 198 18.55 22.17 10.25
CA SER A 198 17.81 23.12 9.41
C SER A 198 16.59 22.47 8.74
N LEU A 199 16.75 21.26 8.18
CA LEU A 199 15.66 20.54 7.51
C LEU A 199 14.53 20.17 8.48
N PHE A 200 14.86 19.67 9.67
CA PHE A 200 13.88 19.37 10.72
C PHE A 200 13.18 20.63 11.22
N ALA A 201 13.91 21.74 11.42
CA ALA A 201 13.30 23.02 11.78
C ALA A 201 12.33 23.51 10.70
N GLY A 202 12.65 23.35 9.41
CA GLY A 202 11.76 23.69 8.31
C GLY A 202 10.54 22.78 8.20
N ALA A 203 10.65 21.50 8.55
CA ALA A 203 9.57 20.52 8.43
C ALA A 203 8.60 20.50 9.63
N PHE A 204 9.09 20.77 10.84
CA PHE A 204 8.32 20.62 12.09
C PHE A 204 8.24 21.88 12.95
N GLY A 205 9.17 22.83 12.78
CA GLY A 205 9.27 24.00 13.66
C GLY A 205 9.53 23.62 15.13
N GLY A 206 9.23 24.54 16.05
CA GLY A 206 9.36 24.30 17.48
C GLY A 206 10.80 24.37 18.02
N ALA A 207 10.94 24.19 19.35
CA ALA A 207 12.21 24.39 20.05
C ALA A 207 13.20 23.22 19.92
N GLN A 208 12.70 21.99 19.71
CA GLN A 208 13.51 20.77 19.61
C GLN A 208 13.01 19.91 18.43
N PRO A 209 13.17 20.38 17.18
CA PRO A 209 12.59 19.71 16.01
C PRO A 209 13.25 18.37 15.68
N VAL A 210 14.51 18.16 16.06
CA VAL A 210 15.22 16.88 15.85
C VAL A 210 15.00 15.98 17.05
N ASN A 211 14.00 15.11 16.95
CA ASN A 211 13.64 14.12 17.97
C ASN A 211 13.11 12.83 17.30
N ALA A 212 12.90 11.78 18.10
CA ALA A 212 12.48 10.47 17.59
C ALA A 212 11.10 10.47 16.91
N GLU A 213 10.14 11.22 17.47
CA GLU A 213 8.78 11.34 16.93
C GLU A 213 8.80 11.99 15.54
N ASN A 214 9.53 13.09 15.39
CA ASN A 214 9.67 13.78 14.12
C ASN A 214 10.49 12.98 13.11
N LEU A 215 11.45 12.17 13.56
CA LEU A 215 12.19 11.23 12.70
C LEU A 215 11.25 10.21 12.07
N GLY A 216 10.48 9.48 12.88
CA GLY A 216 9.48 8.52 12.39
C GLY A 216 8.42 9.20 11.52
N SER A 217 7.96 10.39 11.94
CA SER A 217 6.98 11.18 11.20
C SER A 217 7.44 11.62 9.81
N ALA A 218 8.71 12.01 9.66
CA ALA A 218 9.26 12.43 8.37
C ALA A 218 9.35 11.24 7.42
N ILE A 219 9.92 10.12 7.87
CA ILE A 219 10.04 8.90 7.06
C ILE A 219 8.66 8.42 6.61
N ALA A 220 7.70 8.30 7.54
CA ALA A 220 6.32 7.91 7.24
C ALA A 220 5.65 8.88 6.25
N ALA A 221 5.91 10.19 6.34
CA ALA A 221 5.36 11.16 5.39
C ALA A 221 5.87 10.91 3.96
N PHE A 222 7.15 10.55 3.78
CA PHE A 222 7.70 10.16 2.48
C PHE A 222 7.09 8.85 1.98
N GLU A 223 7.04 7.81 2.83
CA GLU A 223 6.49 6.51 2.46
C GLU A 223 5.02 6.58 2.02
N ARG A 224 4.24 7.51 2.59
CA ARG A 224 2.86 7.81 2.12
C ARG A 224 2.76 8.30 0.68
N THR A 225 3.86 8.75 0.10
CA THR A 225 3.90 9.17 -1.31
C THR A 225 4.25 8.04 -2.27
N LEU A 226 4.67 6.88 -1.75
CA LEU A 226 5.06 5.72 -2.55
C LEU A 226 3.82 4.94 -2.97
N LEU A 227 3.09 5.46 -3.96
CA LEU A 227 1.80 4.93 -4.39
C LEU A 227 1.88 4.28 -5.77
N ALA A 228 1.25 3.12 -5.88
CA ALA A 228 0.91 2.47 -7.14
C ALA A 228 -0.60 2.19 -7.14
N ASN A 229 -1.39 3.19 -7.51
CA ASN A 229 -2.85 3.20 -7.45
C ASN A 229 -3.50 3.51 -8.82
N ASN A 230 -2.81 3.20 -9.91
CA ASN A 230 -3.32 3.37 -11.28
C ASN A 230 -3.06 2.12 -12.15
N SER A 231 -3.09 0.95 -11.51
CA SER A 231 -2.98 -0.33 -12.21
C SER A 231 -4.15 -0.53 -13.19
N PRO A 232 -4.03 -1.48 -14.14
CA PRO A 232 -5.18 -1.97 -14.92
C PRO A 232 -6.42 -2.26 -14.06
N PHE A 233 -6.22 -2.89 -12.90
CA PHE A 233 -7.29 -3.16 -11.93
C PHE A 233 -7.92 -1.87 -11.39
N ASP A 234 -7.11 -0.90 -10.93
CA ASP A 234 -7.64 0.38 -10.42
C ASP A 234 -8.48 1.12 -11.47
N ARG A 235 -8.00 1.16 -12.73
CA ARG A 235 -8.74 1.80 -13.83
C ARG A 235 -10.04 1.06 -14.15
N TYR A 236 -9.99 -0.27 -14.18
CA TYR A 236 -11.16 -1.11 -14.40
C TYR A 236 -12.23 -0.90 -13.32
N MET A 237 -11.82 -0.84 -12.05
CA MET A 237 -12.71 -0.58 -10.93
C MET A 237 -13.24 0.87 -10.90
N ARG A 238 -12.55 1.81 -11.55
CA ARG A 238 -13.04 3.18 -11.81
C ARG A 238 -13.93 3.30 -13.06
N GLY A 239 -14.23 2.19 -13.75
CA GLY A 239 -15.18 2.13 -14.86
C GLY A 239 -14.57 1.99 -16.25
N ASP A 240 -13.24 2.04 -16.40
CA ASP A 240 -12.60 1.74 -17.68
C ASP A 240 -12.61 0.23 -17.95
N ARG A 241 -13.70 -0.26 -18.55
CA ARG A 241 -13.87 -1.69 -18.87
C ARG A 241 -12.84 -2.24 -19.84
N SER A 242 -12.10 -1.38 -20.54
CA SER A 242 -11.02 -1.79 -21.45
C SER A 242 -9.65 -1.91 -20.78
N ALA A 243 -9.52 -1.48 -19.52
CA ALA A 243 -8.25 -1.46 -18.82
C ALA A 243 -7.69 -2.86 -18.53
N MET A 244 -8.55 -3.88 -18.45
CA MET A 244 -8.17 -5.27 -18.20
C MET A 244 -8.54 -6.15 -19.39
N THR A 245 -7.72 -7.17 -19.66
CA THR A 245 -8.04 -8.21 -20.65
C THR A 245 -9.15 -9.13 -20.14
N GLU A 246 -9.79 -9.88 -21.05
CA GLU A 246 -10.78 -10.91 -20.68
C GLU A 246 -10.21 -11.93 -19.69
N GLU A 247 -8.94 -12.33 -19.87
CA GLU A 247 -8.24 -13.24 -18.96
C GLU A 247 -8.06 -12.63 -17.56
N GLN A 248 -7.68 -11.35 -17.47
CA GLN A 248 -7.54 -10.65 -16.19
C GLN A 248 -8.89 -10.51 -15.48
N VAL A 249 -9.98 -10.22 -16.21
CA VAL A 249 -11.34 -10.17 -15.66
C VAL A 249 -11.77 -11.55 -15.15
N SER A 250 -11.51 -12.61 -15.93
CA SER A 250 -11.79 -13.99 -15.50
C SER A 250 -10.99 -14.38 -14.25
N GLY A 251 -9.72 -13.97 -14.18
CA GLY A 251 -8.85 -14.16 -13.01
C GLY A 251 -9.37 -13.45 -11.76
N MET A 252 -9.78 -12.19 -11.89
CA MET A 252 -10.42 -11.42 -10.81
C MET A 252 -11.70 -12.10 -10.30
N GLN A 253 -12.59 -12.50 -11.20
CA GLN A 253 -13.82 -13.21 -10.80
C GLN A 253 -13.52 -14.58 -10.17
N ARG A 254 -12.46 -15.26 -10.62
CA ARG A 254 -12.02 -16.52 -9.99
C ARG A 254 -11.50 -16.27 -8.58
N PHE A 255 -10.72 -15.22 -8.36
CA PHE A 255 -10.20 -14.83 -7.04
C PHE A 255 -11.32 -14.64 -6.01
N GLU A 256 -12.41 -13.97 -6.41
CA GLU A 256 -13.63 -13.85 -5.61
C GLU A 256 -14.32 -15.21 -5.39
N ARG A 257 -14.59 -15.97 -6.47
CA ARG A 257 -15.33 -17.25 -6.37
C ARG A 257 -14.63 -18.30 -5.50
N VAL A 258 -13.30 -18.26 -5.39
CA VAL A 258 -12.55 -19.21 -4.54
C VAL A 258 -12.38 -18.73 -3.10
N GLY A 259 -12.94 -17.56 -2.75
CA GLY A 259 -12.95 -17.02 -1.39
C GLY A 259 -11.62 -16.41 -0.95
N CYS A 260 -10.84 -15.86 -1.89
CA CYS A 260 -9.70 -15.03 -1.50
C CYS A 260 -10.12 -13.68 -0.91
N ILE A 261 -11.32 -13.23 -1.26
CA ILE A 261 -12.13 -12.14 -0.67
C ILE A 261 -13.59 -12.59 -0.61
#